data_AF-A0A7C1PTN0-F1
#
_entry.id   AF-A0A7C1PTN0-F1
#
_cell.length_a   1.000
_cell.length_b   1.000
_cell.length_c   1.000
_cell.angle_alpha   90.00
_cell.angle_beta   90.00
_cell.angle_gamma   90.00
#
_symmetry.space_group_name_H-M   'P 1'
#
loop_
_entity.id
_entity.type
_entity.pdbx_description
1 polymer ?
#
loop_
_entity_poly.entity_id
_entity_poly.type
_entity_poly.pdbx_seq_one_letter_code
_entity_poly.pdbx_strand_id
1 'polypeptide(L)' 'MKKKIRKSSIKRAKKCGFRARMRTKGGRAIIKRRRAKGRKLNV' A
#
# COMPACT_ATOMS: atom_id res chain seq x y z
N MET A 1 -23.19 1.24 17.97
CA MET A 1 -22.45 -0.02 17.67
C MET A 1 -21.09 0.29 17.00
N LYS A 2 -19.98 -0.28 17.48
CA LYS A 2 -18.62 0.03 16.96
C LYS A 2 -18.38 -0.64 15.60
N LYS A 3 -17.96 0.13 14.60
CA LYS A 3 -17.59 -0.41 13.27
C LYS A 3 -16.33 -1.28 13.35
N LYS A 4 -16.36 -2.44 12.68
CA LYS A 4 -15.26 -3.43 12.62
C LYS A 4 -13.99 -2.87 11.98
N ILE A 5 -14.14 -1.90 11.05
CA ILE A 5 -13.02 -1.24 10.37
C ILE A 5 -13.17 0.27 10.54
N ARG A 6 -12.22 0.89 11.25
CA ARG A 6 -12.10 2.35 11.31
C ARG A 6 -11.17 2.79 10.18
N LYS A 7 -11.70 3.51 9.19
CA LYS A 7 -10.92 4.03 8.05
C LYS A 7 -10.23 5.32 8.46
N SER A 8 -8.89 5.32 8.48
CA SER A 8 -8.07 6.51 8.62
C SER A 8 -7.16 6.62 7.40
N SER A 9 -7.26 7.73 6.67
CA SER A 9 -6.44 8.04 5.50
C SER A 9 -4.95 8.09 5.86
N ILE A 10 -4.62 8.76 6.96
CA ILE A 10 -3.25 8.88 7.49
C ILE A 10 -2.65 7.49 7.77
N LYS A 11 -3.37 6.64 8.51
CA LYS A 11 -2.88 5.29 8.84
C LYS A 11 -2.71 4.43 7.58
N ARG A 12 -3.62 4.55 6.61
CA ARG A 12 -3.55 3.83 5.34
C ARG A 12 -2.33 4.26 4.52
N ALA A 13 -2.08 5.56 4.37
CA ALA A 13 -0.94 6.08 3.63
C ALA A 13 0.40 5.64 4.26
N LYS A 14 0.52 5.73 5.60
CA LYS A 14 1.73 5.30 6.32
C LYS A 14 1.99 3.79 6.22
N LYS A 15 0.93 2.96 6.23
CA LYS A 15 1.07 1.49 6.20
C LYS A 15 1.28 0.94 4.79
N CYS A 16 0.53 1.44 3.81
CA CYS A 16 0.39 0.82 2.49
C CYS A 16 0.82 1.70 1.32
N GLY A 17 1.06 2.99 1.55
CA GLY A 17 1.40 3.95 0.50
C GLY A 17 2.75 3.69 -0.15
N PHE A 18 3.01 4.38 -1.26
CA PHE A 18 4.21 4.17 -2.07
C PHE A 18 5.51 4.31 -1.29
N ARG A 19 5.66 5.39 -0.49
CA ARG A 19 6.84 5.62 0.34
C ARG A 19 7.11 4.45 1.31
N ALA A 20 6.05 3.92 1.93
CA ALA A 20 6.16 2.78 2.83
C ALA A 20 6.60 1.49 2.09
N ARG A 21 6.11 1.29 0.86
CA ARG A 21 6.53 0.17 0.01
C ARG A 21 7.97 0.33 -0.48
N MET A 22 8.42 1.53 -0.79
CA MET A 22 9.79 1.76 -1.28
C MET A 22 10.86 1.59 -0.20
N ARG A 23 10.52 1.79 1.08
CA ARG A 23 11.46 1.66 2.21
C ARG A 23 12.03 0.25 2.36
N THR A 24 11.26 -0.80 2.07
CA THR A 24 11.66 -2.20 2.32
C THR A 24 11.87 -2.97 1.02
N LYS A 25 12.76 -3.99 1.05
CA LYS A 25 12.99 -4.89 -0.10
C LYS A 25 11.70 -5.59 -0.54
N GLY A 26 10.92 -6.10 0.42
CA GLY A 26 9.64 -6.76 0.15
C GLY A 26 8.60 -5.81 -0.46
N GLY A 27 8.53 -4.57 0.00
CA GLY A 27 7.62 -3.57 -0.56
C GLY A 27 7.97 -3.21 -2.02
N ARG A 28 9.27 -3.08 -2.34
CA ARG A 28 9.74 -2.90 -3.73
C ARG A 28 9.36 -4.09 -4.62
N ALA A 29 9.51 -5.31 -4.12
CA ALA A 29 9.12 -6.53 -4.85
C ALA A 29 7.61 -6.58 -5.16
N ILE A 30 6.76 -6.10 -4.24
CA ILE A 30 5.31 -5.98 -4.48
C ILE A 30 5.01 -5.00 -5.62
N ILE A 31 5.67 -3.84 -5.63
CA ILE A 31 5.50 -2.86 -6.71
C ILE A 31 5.94 -3.45 -8.05
N LYS A 32 7.09 -4.14 -8.10
CA LYS A 32 7.58 -4.83 -9.32
C LYS A 32 6.54 -5.83 -9.83
N ARG A 33 5.97 -6.67 -8.96
CA ARG A 33 4.94 -7.66 -9.32
C ARG A 33 3.66 -6.99 -9.83
N ARG A 34 3.24 -5.89 -9.20
CA ARG A 34 2.04 -5.15 -9.63
C ARG A 34 2.23 -4.53 -11.02
N ARG A 35 3.41 -3.95 -11.28
CA ARG A 35 3.78 -3.39 -12.59
C ARG A 35 3.82 -4.48 -13.66
N ALA A 36 4.45 -5.62 -13.37
CA ALA A 36 4.49 -6.76 -14.30
C ALA A 36 3.09 -7.29 -14.65
N LYS A 37 2.15 -7.27 -13.70
CA LYS A 37 0.75 -7.64 -13.94
C LYS A 37 -0.07 -6.52 -14.63
N GLY A 38 0.50 -5.35 -14.90
CA GLY A 38 -0.23 -4.20 -15.46
C GLY A 38 -1.26 -3.58 -14.51
N ARG A 39 -1.16 -3.83 -13.20
CA ARG A 39 -2.12 -3.24 -12.23
C ARG A 39 -1.81 -1.78 -12.01
N LYS A 40 -2.80 -0.90 -12.19
CA LYS A 40 -2.71 0.50 -11.79
C LYS A 40 -2.25 0.58 -10.33
N LEU A 41 -1.13 1.26 -10.13
CA LEU A 41 -0.66 1.63 -8.80
C LEU A 41 -1.57 2.75 -8.35
N ASN A 42 -2.62 2.41 -7.60
CA ASN A 42 -3.35 3.40 -6.80
C ASN A 42 -2.41 3.77 -5.65
N VAL A 43 -1.45 4.63 -5.96
CA VAL A 43 -0.58 5.35 -5.04
C VAL A 43 -1.43 6.14 -4.05
#